data_AF-A0AAF0UYW3-F1
#
_entry.id   AF-A0AAF0UYW3-F1
#
_cell.length_a   1.000
_cell.length_b   1.000
_cell.length_c   1.000
_cell.angle_alpha   90.00
_cell.angle_beta   90.00
_cell.angle_gamma   90.00
#
_symmetry.space_group_name_H-M   'P 1'
#
loop_
_entity.id
_entity.type
_entity.pdbx_description
1 polymer ?
#
loop_
_entity_poly.entity_id
_entity_poly.type
_entity_poly.pdbx_seq_one_letter_code
_entity_poly.pdbx_strand_id
1 'polypeptide(L)'
;MADSSSSSSTTASSWSSMLSGKSAVEIEELLDRMLTRLALCDDYKLQDLLTKLLPLSIASLSSPAPLVRNKVLEILSHVNKRVKHQNDIGLPLSDLWQLYMESNASSMVRNFCIMYVEMAVDRTRKEDKENMAPNFLANISKLPLQHQDILLRVITKVIGECHSVKISDEVAAKYRRSGDLPDHKIFLEFCLHMVLYQPTSQSGACPAGLSIAQCDRVTGKRQLTNDYLRNVKLGILNIVQAMELSTELVYPLYVAASADCQESIVKRGEELHKKNASGVNLEDANLVSKLFVLFNGSSQFLIFIVLAFRLVLSTLEMPSLGRGGWWSPTSFVEGNMDSLYGLGVSFPYDVTFGVELCPSNASIHGTEVETFKNPKHTGLGTFMLEVSSSKPLATKARDADSSNGVAVFIGTAGTDQIPPESRVSPGNPSLRAKLMSIFCRSITAANSFPLTLQCIFGCIYGKNPVFGIELGYARKPLSHLVKH
;
A
#
# COMPACT_ATOMS: atom_id res chain seq x y z
N MET A 1 55.22 -22.14 -24.61
CA MET A 1 54.36 -21.02 -25.04
C MET A 1 53.64 -20.53 -23.80
N ALA A 2 53.89 -19.28 -23.45
CA ALA A 2 53.26 -18.59 -22.34
C ALA A 2 51.87 -18.13 -22.77
N ASP A 3 50.88 -18.25 -21.89
CA ASP A 3 49.73 -17.34 -21.89
C ASP A 3 49.38 -17.00 -20.44
N SER A 4 49.55 -15.72 -20.17
CA SER A 4 49.41 -15.05 -18.89
C SER A 4 47.96 -14.60 -18.74
N SER A 5 47.17 -15.29 -17.93
CA SER A 5 45.88 -14.77 -17.47
C SER A 5 46.06 -14.06 -16.13
N SER A 6 46.49 -12.80 -16.18
CA SER A 6 46.46 -11.89 -15.03
C SER A 6 45.01 -11.53 -14.73
N SER A 7 44.38 -12.29 -13.84
CA SER A 7 43.14 -11.88 -13.17
C SER A 7 43.47 -10.67 -12.29
N SER A 8 43.16 -9.46 -12.76
CA SER A 8 43.20 -8.25 -11.96
C SER A 8 42.07 -8.29 -10.93
N SER A 9 42.30 -8.99 -9.83
CA SER A 9 41.54 -8.82 -8.59
C SER A 9 41.90 -7.46 -8.03
N THR A 10 41.14 -6.43 -8.39
CA THR A 10 41.25 -5.09 -7.79
C THR A 10 40.94 -5.23 -6.31
N THR A 11 41.99 -5.24 -5.48
CA THR A 11 41.90 -5.27 -4.03
C THR A 11 40.99 -4.14 -3.55
N ALA A 12 39.89 -4.50 -2.89
CA ALA A 12 38.90 -3.58 -2.36
C ALA A 12 39.53 -2.64 -1.32
N SER A 13 39.96 -1.45 -1.75
CA SER A 13 40.41 -0.41 -0.84
C SER A 13 39.20 0.18 -0.13
N SER A 14 39.03 -0.11 1.16
CA SER A 14 38.05 0.63 1.97
C SER A 14 38.50 2.09 2.04
N TRP A 15 37.74 3.00 1.44
CA TRP A 15 38.03 4.45 1.42
C TRP A 15 38.18 5.00 2.85
N SER A 16 37.41 4.43 3.78
CA SER A 16 37.49 4.69 5.21
C SER A 16 38.86 4.30 5.81
N SER A 17 39.49 3.22 5.35
CA SER A 17 40.84 2.83 5.78
C SER A 17 41.92 3.83 5.37
N MET A 18 41.77 4.46 4.20
CA MET A 18 42.71 5.49 3.71
C MET A 18 42.69 6.78 4.54
N LEU A 19 41.61 6.98 5.31
CA LEU A 19 41.40 8.14 6.18
C LEU A 19 41.70 7.81 7.65
N SER A 20 41.83 6.52 7.99
CA SER A 20 42.08 6.07 9.36
C SER A 20 43.44 6.56 9.85
N GLY A 21 43.46 7.11 11.08
CA GLY A 21 44.68 7.61 11.72
C GLY A 21 45.14 9.01 11.27
N LYS A 22 44.45 9.64 10.29
CA LYS A 22 44.78 11.00 9.85
C LYS A 22 44.13 12.06 10.72
N SER A 23 44.83 13.18 10.95
CA SER A 23 44.26 14.33 11.65
C SER A 23 43.24 15.08 10.78
N ALA A 24 42.37 15.87 11.39
CA ALA A 24 41.38 16.67 10.65
C ALA A 24 42.03 17.66 9.67
N VAL A 25 43.21 18.19 10.03
CA VAL A 25 43.98 19.11 9.18
C VAL A 25 44.56 18.37 7.97
N GLU A 26 45.15 17.19 8.17
CA GLU A 26 45.69 16.37 7.07
C GLU A 26 44.62 15.93 6.07
N ILE A 27 43.41 15.61 6.56
CA ILE A 27 42.27 15.27 5.70
C ILE A 27 41.84 16.50 4.90
N GLU A 28 41.80 17.68 5.53
CA GLU A 28 41.42 18.92 4.84
C GLU A 28 42.45 19.31 3.77
N GLU A 29 43.75 19.23 4.05
CA GLU A 29 44.82 19.47 3.06
C GLU A 29 44.76 18.46 1.90
N LEU A 30 44.38 17.20 2.17
CA LEU A 30 44.15 16.21 1.12
C LEU A 30 42.96 16.59 0.24
N LEU A 31 41.86 17.03 0.85
CA LEU A 31 40.66 17.47 0.14
C LEU A 31 40.91 18.76 -0.66
N ASP A 32 41.69 19.70 -0.15
CA ASP A 32 42.02 20.93 -0.86
C ASP A 32 42.86 20.64 -2.12
N ARG A 33 43.84 19.73 -2.01
CA ARG A 33 44.57 19.21 -3.18
C ARG A 33 43.65 18.52 -4.20
N MET A 34 42.64 17.78 -3.73
CA MET A 34 41.62 17.17 -4.60
C MET A 34 40.75 18.23 -5.29
N LEU A 35 40.38 19.29 -4.59
CA LEU A 35 39.62 20.41 -5.12
C LEU A 35 40.40 21.17 -6.20
N THR A 36 41.69 21.46 -5.97
CA THR A 36 42.55 22.07 -7.01
C THR A 36 42.63 21.18 -8.25
N ARG A 37 42.79 19.87 -8.06
CA ARG A 37 42.79 18.92 -9.18
C ARG A 37 41.46 18.89 -9.93
N LEU A 38 40.33 18.99 -9.22
CA LEU A 38 39.01 19.09 -9.85
C LEU A 38 38.86 20.39 -10.66
N ALA A 39 39.38 21.52 -10.17
CA ALA A 39 39.33 22.80 -10.85
C ALA A 39 40.17 22.83 -12.14
N LEU A 40 41.32 22.15 -12.15
CA LEU A 40 42.24 22.08 -13.29
C LEU A 40 41.96 20.89 -14.23
N CYS A 41 40.97 20.05 -13.93
CA CYS A 41 40.69 18.85 -14.71
C CYS A 41 39.90 19.18 -15.98
N ASP A 42 40.39 18.78 -17.14
CA ASP A 42 39.63 18.82 -18.39
C ASP A 42 38.43 17.85 -18.36
N ASP A 43 37.41 18.11 -19.17
CA ASP A 43 36.16 17.32 -19.19
C ASP A 43 36.39 15.85 -19.58
N TYR A 44 37.27 15.55 -20.54
CA TYR A 44 37.54 14.18 -20.98
C TYR A 44 38.26 13.32 -19.92
N LYS A 45 38.87 13.93 -18.90
CA LYS A 45 39.51 13.24 -17.76
C LYS A 45 38.64 13.25 -16.51
N LEU A 46 37.50 13.94 -16.54
CA LEU A 46 36.68 14.17 -15.36
C LEU A 46 36.18 12.84 -14.76
N GLN A 47 35.69 11.92 -15.60
CA GLN A 47 35.22 10.61 -15.15
C GLN A 47 36.28 9.83 -14.36
N ASP A 48 37.52 9.78 -14.88
CA ASP A 48 38.65 9.10 -14.22
C ASP A 48 38.98 9.74 -12.86
N LEU A 49 38.93 11.07 -12.79
CA LEU A 49 39.14 11.79 -11.54
C LEU A 49 38.03 11.49 -10.52
N LEU A 50 36.77 11.52 -10.95
CA LEU A 50 35.60 11.29 -10.09
C LEU A 50 35.60 9.88 -9.49
N THR A 51 36.16 8.89 -10.19
CA THR A 51 36.25 7.50 -9.71
C THR A 51 36.95 7.40 -8.35
N LYS A 52 37.94 8.27 -8.08
CA LYS A 52 38.64 8.32 -6.78
C LYS A 52 38.16 9.46 -5.89
N LEU A 53 37.90 10.62 -6.48
CA LEU A 53 37.58 11.84 -5.74
C LEU A 53 36.23 11.72 -5.02
N LEU A 54 35.21 11.17 -5.69
CA LEU A 54 33.84 11.13 -5.17
C LEU A 54 33.71 10.20 -3.94
N PRO A 55 34.18 8.93 -3.98
CA PRO A 55 34.15 8.06 -2.81
C PRO A 55 35.01 8.58 -1.65
N LEU A 56 36.21 9.12 -1.94
CA LEU A 56 37.09 9.69 -0.92
C LEU A 56 36.46 10.88 -0.21
N SER A 57 35.90 11.83 -0.98
CA SER A 57 35.23 13.01 -0.42
C SER A 57 34.03 12.61 0.44
N ILE A 58 33.19 11.67 -0.02
CA ILE A 58 32.04 11.22 0.78
C ILE A 58 32.51 10.48 2.05
N ALA A 59 33.49 9.58 1.97
CA ALA A 59 34.01 8.87 3.14
C ALA A 59 34.53 9.83 4.22
N SER A 60 35.08 10.97 3.80
CA SER A 60 35.61 12.02 4.69
C SER A 60 34.54 12.71 5.53
N LEU A 61 33.25 12.60 5.17
CA LEU A 61 32.11 13.09 5.98
C LEU A 61 31.91 12.31 7.29
N SER A 62 32.61 11.19 7.47
CA SER A 62 32.69 10.52 8.77
C SER A 62 33.40 11.38 9.83
N SER A 63 34.24 12.32 9.41
CA SER A 63 34.90 13.26 10.32
C SER A 63 33.88 14.22 10.97
N PRO A 64 33.95 14.44 12.30
CA PRO A 64 33.12 15.42 12.98
C PRO A 64 33.57 16.87 12.73
N ALA A 65 34.79 17.09 12.22
CA ALA A 65 35.40 18.40 12.10
C ALA A 65 34.70 19.29 11.05
N PRO A 66 34.27 20.52 11.40
CA PRO A 66 33.59 21.42 10.46
C PRO A 66 34.44 21.79 9.24
N LEU A 67 35.76 21.96 9.41
CA LEU A 67 36.67 22.27 8.30
C LEU A 67 36.62 21.20 7.18
N VAL A 68 36.65 19.92 7.57
CA VAL A 68 36.57 18.78 6.63
C VAL A 68 35.19 18.76 5.97
N ARG A 69 34.11 18.89 6.75
CA ARG A 69 32.74 18.86 6.23
C ARG A 69 32.49 19.98 5.21
N ASN A 70 32.90 21.20 5.54
CA ASN A 70 32.73 22.35 4.64
C ASN A 70 33.48 22.15 3.32
N LYS A 71 34.72 21.65 3.40
CA LYS A 71 35.53 21.36 2.20
C LYS A 71 34.93 20.24 1.35
N VAL A 72 34.39 19.17 1.96
CA VAL A 72 33.68 18.13 1.20
C VAL A 72 32.45 18.71 0.50
N LEU A 73 31.62 19.50 1.18
CA LEU A 73 30.42 20.09 0.58
C LEU A 73 30.75 21.04 -0.57
N GLU A 74 31.86 21.79 -0.46
CA GLU A 74 32.41 22.59 -1.54
C GLU A 74 32.76 21.72 -2.76
N ILE A 75 33.53 20.64 -2.57
CA ILE A 75 33.89 19.69 -3.63
C ILE A 75 32.64 19.10 -4.30
N LEU A 76 31.70 18.57 -3.51
CA LEU A 76 30.48 17.94 -4.04
C LEU A 76 29.61 18.95 -4.81
N SER A 77 29.58 20.21 -4.40
CA SER A 77 28.92 21.30 -5.14
C SER A 77 29.56 21.52 -6.51
N HIS A 78 30.89 21.55 -6.59
CA HIS A 78 31.61 21.65 -7.86
C HIS A 78 31.40 20.43 -8.76
N VAL A 79 31.44 19.21 -8.20
CA VAL A 79 31.12 17.98 -8.93
C VAL A 79 29.72 18.07 -9.53
N ASN A 80 28.71 18.41 -8.72
CA ASN A 80 27.33 18.53 -9.17
C ASN A 80 27.16 19.55 -10.29
N LYS A 81 27.83 20.71 -10.22
CA LYS A 81 27.78 21.71 -11.30
C LYS A 81 28.32 21.17 -12.62
N ARG A 82 29.41 20.40 -12.60
CA ARG A 82 30.03 19.85 -13.83
C ARG A 82 29.20 18.71 -14.43
N VAL A 83 28.68 17.79 -13.61
CA VAL A 83 27.96 16.60 -14.10
C VAL A 83 26.46 16.83 -14.37
N LYS A 84 25.90 18.00 -14.03
CA LYS A 84 24.45 18.27 -14.13
C LYS A 84 23.90 18.19 -15.55
N HIS A 85 24.68 18.65 -16.53
CA HIS A 85 24.27 18.72 -17.94
C HIS A 85 25.08 17.78 -18.85
N GLN A 86 25.97 16.98 -18.27
CA GLN A 86 26.85 16.04 -18.98
C GLN A 86 26.50 14.61 -18.51
N ASN A 87 25.45 14.03 -19.07
CA ASN A 87 24.96 12.70 -18.67
C ASN A 87 25.88 11.55 -19.11
N ASP A 88 26.81 11.81 -20.04
CA ASP A 88 27.77 10.82 -20.53
C ASP A 88 28.89 10.52 -19.52
N ILE A 89 29.10 11.40 -18.54
CA ILE A 89 30.14 11.26 -17.53
C ILE A 89 29.67 10.27 -16.46
N GLY A 90 30.22 9.06 -16.49
CA GLY A 90 29.95 8.03 -15.50
C GLY A 90 30.35 8.44 -14.08
N LEU A 91 29.63 7.91 -13.10
CA LEU A 91 29.94 8.03 -11.68
C LEU A 91 30.28 6.63 -11.12
N PRO A 92 31.14 6.52 -10.09
CA PRO A 92 31.63 5.23 -9.59
C PRO A 92 30.56 4.47 -8.79
N LEU A 93 29.60 3.86 -9.49
CA LEU A 93 28.43 3.21 -8.89
C LEU A 93 28.79 2.13 -7.87
N SER A 94 29.73 1.25 -8.21
CA SER A 94 30.15 0.14 -7.36
C SER A 94 30.79 0.62 -6.06
N ASP A 95 31.73 1.57 -6.13
CA ASP A 95 32.39 2.14 -4.95
C ASP A 95 31.43 2.90 -4.05
N LEU A 96 30.48 3.65 -4.65
CA LEU A 96 29.45 4.37 -3.90
C LEU A 96 28.50 3.43 -3.15
N TRP A 97 28.10 2.32 -3.79
CA TRP A 97 27.28 1.30 -3.14
C TRP A 97 28.03 0.58 -2.02
N GLN A 98 29.30 0.23 -2.26
CA GLN A 98 30.15 -0.37 -1.24
C GLN A 98 30.28 0.55 -0.02
N LEU A 99 30.57 1.85 -0.25
CA LEU A 99 30.67 2.84 0.82
C LEU A 99 29.36 3.02 1.59
N TYR A 100 28.21 2.94 0.91
CA TYR A 100 26.90 2.97 1.56
C TYR A 100 26.66 1.76 2.49
N MET A 101 27.13 0.58 2.08
CA MET A 101 26.96 -0.69 2.80
C MET A 101 27.97 -0.90 3.94
N GLU A 102 29.00 -0.06 4.08
CA GLU A 102 29.95 -0.15 5.19
C GLU A 102 29.23 -0.05 6.56
N SER A 103 29.52 -0.97 7.47
CA SER A 103 28.84 -1.07 8.76
C SER A 103 29.08 0.14 9.67
N ASN A 104 30.23 0.80 9.51
CA ASN A 104 30.65 1.99 10.25
C ASN A 104 30.34 3.31 9.53
N ALA A 105 29.67 3.29 8.37
CA ALA A 105 29.33 4.51 7.64
C ALA A 105 28.36 5.37 8.44
N SER A 106 28.70 6.66 8.61
CA SER A 106 27.84 7.63 9.29
C SER A 106 26.55 7.89 8.50
N SER A 107 25.52 8.43 9.16
CA SER A 107 24.26 8.81 8.48
C SER A 107 24.50 9.82 7.35
N MET A 108 25.43 10.78 7.56
CA MET A 108 25.79 11.77 6.55
C MET A 108 26.44 11.12 5.33
N VAL A 109 27.37 10.18 5.52
CA VAL A 109 27.96 9.38 4.44
C VAL A 109 26.86 8.66 3.65
N ARG A 110 25.95 7.95 4.33
CA ARG A 110 24.86 7.20 3.70
C ARG A 110 23.93 8.09 2.89
N ASN A 111 23.59 9.27 3.40
CA ASN A 111 22.71 10.24 2.71
C ASN A 111 23.33 10.76 1.41
N PHE A 112 24.64 11.00 1.38
CA PHE A 112 25.33 11.42 0.15
C PHE A 112 25.54 10.25 -0.80
N CYS A 113 25.92 9.07 -0.30
CA CYS A 113 26.06 7.88 -1.13
C CYS A 113 24.75 7.56 -1.87
N ILE A 114 23.60 7.53 -1.18
CA ILE A 114 22.33 7.17 -1.83
C ILE A 114 21.93 8.15 -2.94
N MET A 115 22.17 9.46 -2.73
CA MET A 115 21.94 10.49 -3.73
C MET A 115 22.82 10.25 -4.98
N TYR A 116 24.10 9.99 -4.78
CA TYR A 116 25.02 9.73 -5.90
C TYR A 116 24.80 8.35 -6.54
N VAL A 117 24.31 7.34 -5.82
CA VAL A 117 23.88 6.06 -6.38
C VAL A 117 22.70 6.26 -7.33
N GLU A 118 21.66 7.01 -6.91
CA GLU A 118 20.53 7.35 -7.80
C GLU A 118 21.03 8.07 -9.08
N MET A 119 21.94 9.03 -8.92
CA MET A 119 22.55 9.73 -10.04
C MET A 119 23.41 8.83 -10.94
N ALA A 120 24.17 7.91 -10.36
CA ALA A 120 25.11 7.05 -11.09
C ALA A 120 24.39 6.03 -11.96
N VAL A 121 23.29 5.44 -11.48
CA VAL A 121 22.49 4.45 -12.25
C VAL A 121 21.96 5.05 -13.56
N ASP A 122 21.57 6.33 -13.55
CA ASP A 122 21.08 7.04 -14.73
C ASP A 122 22.16 7.23 -15.81
N ARG A 123 23.44 7.15 -15.42
CA ARG A 123 24.62 7.37 -16.27
C ARG A 123 25.40 6.08 -16.57
N THR A 124 24.91 4.95 -16.09
CA THR A 124 25.56 3.65 -16.21
C THR A 124 25.02 2.88 -17.43
N ARG A 125 25.85 2.03 -18.04
CA ARG A 125 25.43 1.18 -19.17
C ARG A 125 24.33 0.21 -18.75
N LYS A 126 23.54 -0.23 -19.73
CA LYS A 126 22.39 -1.13 -19.51
C LYS A 126 22.79 -2.42 -18.78
N GLU A 127 23.87 -3.07 -19.24
CA GLU A 127 24.39 -4.32 -18.69
C GLU A 127 24.88 -4.16 -17.24
N ASP A 128 25.53 -3.04 -16.92
CA ASP A 128 26.04 -2.82 -15.57
C ASP A 128 24.89 -2.54 -14.58
N LYS A 129 23.88 -1.75 -14.99
CA LYS A 129 22.74 -1.43 -14.12
C LYS A 129 21.82 -2.63 -13.88
N GLU A 130 21.58 -3.49 -14.89
CA GLU A 130 20.77 -4.71 -14.70
C GLU A 130 21.42 -5.68 -13.72
N ASN A 131 22.76 -5.75 -13.72
CA ASN A 131 23.52 -6.60 -12.82
C ASN A 131 23.57 -6.06 -11.39
N MET A 132 23.40 -4.74 -11.22
CA MET A 132 23.46 -4.07 -9.93
C MET A 132 22.10 -4.01 -9.22
N ALA A 133 20.99 -3.90 -9.95
CA ALA A 133 19.66 -3.74 -9.36
C ALA A 133 19.26 -4.84 -8.33
N PRO A 134 19.56 -6.15 -8.55
CA PRO A 134 19.34 -7.18 -7.53
C PRO A 134 20.13 -6.94 -6.24
N ASN A 135 21.30 -6.29 -6.30
CA ASN A 135 22.12 -6.03 -5.12
C ASN A 135 21.52 -4.95 -4.23
N PHE A 136 20.83 -3.97 -4.82
CA PHE A 136 20.12 -2.92 -4.06
C PHE A 136 18.92 -3.47 -3.29
N LEU A 137 18.35 -4.57 -3.75
CA LEU A 137 17.23 -5.23 -3.08
C LEU A 137 17.66 -5.94 -1.79
N ALA A 138 18.90 -6.42 -1.74
CA ALA A 138 19.41 -7.14 -0.57
C ALA A 138 19.52 -6.22 0.65
N ASN A 139 18.96 -6.64 1.80
CA ASN A 139 18.91 -5.90 3.05
C ASN A 139 18.07 -4.61 3.02
N ILE A 140 17.18 -4.44 2.04
CA ILE A 140 16.37 -3.22 1.94
C ILE A 140 15.52 -2.99 3.20
N SER A 141 15.06 -4.07 3.85
CA SER A 141 14.30 -4.03 5.11
C SER A 141 15.06 -3.40 6.28
N LYS A 142 16.40 -3.36 6.22
CA LYS A 142 17.26 -2.81 7.28
C LYS A 142 17.60 -1.33 7.05
N LEU A 143 17.20 -0.76 5.92
CA LEU A 143 17.53 0.61 5.56
C LEU A 143 16.49 1.59 6.12
N PRO A 144 16.85 2.88 6.34
CA PRO A 144 15.87 3.92 6.65
C PRO A 144 14.82 4.03 5.53
N LEU A 145 13.55 4.28 5.90
CA LEU A 145 12.42 4.33 4.95
C LEU A 145 12.68 5.21 3.72
N GLN A 146 13.26 6.41 3.93
CA GLN A 146 13.60 7.31 2.83
C GLN A 146 14.58 6.68 1.82
N HIS A 147 15.57 5.92 2.31
CA HIS A 147 16.53 5.24 1.44
C HIS A 147 15.91 4.02 0.75
N GLN A 148 15.03 3.28 1.43
CA GLN A 148 14.25 2.22 0.80
C GLN A 148 13.49 2.76 -0.41
N ASP A 149 12.77 3.86 -0.24
CA ASP A 149 11.96 4.46 -1.32
C ASP A 149 12.80 4.94 -2.50
N ILE A 150 13.97 5.54 -2.23
CA ILE A 150 14.91 5.93 -3.30
C ILE A 150 15.41 4.70 -4.05
N LEU A 151 15.86 3.66 -3.34
CA LEU A 151 16.36 2.42 -3.96
C LEU A 151 15.27 1.69 -4.73
N LEU A 152 14.04 1.60 -4.21
CA LEU A 152 12.93 0.95 -4.89
C LEU A 152 12.57 1.67 -6.19
N ARG A 153 12.59 3.00 -6.21
CA ARG A 153 12.43 3.78 -7.46
C ARG A 153 13.59 3.53 -8.44
N VAL A 154 14.82 3.45 -7.95
CA VAL A 154 16.00 3.11 -8.78
C VAL A 154 15.87 1.69 -9.36
N ILE A 155 15.53 0.70 -8.53
CA ILE A 155 15.35 -0.70 -8.95
C ILE A 155 14.25 -0.81 -10.00
N THR A 156 13.08 -0.25 -9.75
CA THR A 156 11.95 -0.31 -10.70
C THR A 156 12.23 0.44 -12.00
N LYS A 157 12.99 1.54 -11.95
CA LYS A 157 13.49 2.21 -13.15
C LYS A 157 14.37 1.29 -14.00
N VAL A 158 15.36 0.63 -13.39
CA VAL A 158 16.20 -0.36 -14.09
C VAL A 158 15.37 -1.49 -14.67
N ILE A 159 14.39 -2.00 -13.91
CA ILE A 159 13.47 -3.03 -14.37
C ILE A 159 12.69 -2.59 -15.62
N GLY A 160 12.20 -1.35 -15.66
CA GLY A 160 11.51 -0.81 -16.84
C GLY A 160 12.43 -0.66 -18.05
N GLU A 161 13.65 -0.16 -17.85
CA GLU A 161 14.64 0.02 -18.93
C GLU A 161 15.16 -1.32 -19.49
N CYS A 162 15.27 -2.35 -18.64
CA CYS A 162 16.00 -3.57 -18.96
C CYS A 162 15.11 -4.79 -19.21
N HIS A 163 13.96 -4.90 -18.54
CA HIS A 163 13.22 -6.17 -18.41
C HIS A 163 11.75 -6.10 -18.83
N SER A 164 11.32 -5.00 -19.48
CA SER A 164 9.93 -4.82 -19.93
C SER A 164 9.46 -5.88 -20.94
N VAL A 165 10.37 -6.40 -21.77
CA VAL A 165 10.07 -7.45 -22.76
C VAL A 165 10.33 -8.84 -22.19
N LYS A 166 11.54 -9.06 -21.64
CA LYS A 166 11.97 -10.34 -21.08
C LYS A 166 13.11 -10.13 -20.08
N ILE A 167 13.32 -11.13 -19.25
CA ILE A 167 14.46 -11.24 -18.34
C ILE A 167 15.37 -12.38 -18.80
N SER A 168 16.69 -12.23 -18.66
CA SER A 168 17.64 -13.32 -18.88
C SER A 168 17.70 -14.25 -17.67
N ASP A 169 18.03 -15.52 -17.88
CA ASP A 169 18.12 -16.51 -16.80
C ASP A 169 19.19 -16.15 -15.75
N GLU A 170 20.26 -15.50 -16.19
CA GLU A 170 21.36 -15.03 -15.34
C GLU A 170 20.89 -13.94 -14.36
N VAL A 171 20.15 -12.93 -14.85
CA VAL A 171 19.62 -11.85 -14.01
C VAL A 171 18.47 -12.37 -13.15
N ALA A 172 17.62 -13.26 -13.67
CA ALA A 172 16.59 -13.94 -12.89
C ALA A 172 17.17 -14.69 -11.69
N ALA A 173 18.27 -15.43 -11.90
CA ALA A 173 18.96 -16.14 -10.83
C ALA A 173 19.58 -15.20 -9.78
N LYS A 174 19.88 -13.94 -10.13
CA LYS A 174 20.30 -12.93 -9.14
C LYS A 174 19.13 -12.48 -8.29
N TYR A 175 18.01 -12.10 -8.91
CA TYR A 175 16.79 -11.70 -8.17
C TYR A 175 16.26 -12.81 -7.24
N ARG A 176 16.33 -14.08 -7.63
CA ARG A 176 15.95 -15.21 -6.75
C ARG A 176 16.84 -15.34 -5.51
N ARG A 177 18.13 -15.00 -5.63
CA ARG A 177 19.10 -15.11 -4.53
C ARG A 177 19.21 -13.82 -3.70
N SER A 178 18.69 -12.72 -4.21
CA SER A 178 18.77 -11.41 -3.57
C SER A 178 17.66 -11.20 -2.57
N GLY A 179 18.04 -10.82 -1.35
CA GLY A 179 17.11 -10.44 -0.28
C GLY A 179 16.45 -11.63 0.42
N ASP A 180 15.95 -11.35 1.62
CA ASP A 180 15.16 -12.29 2.41
C ASP A 180 13.65 -12.00 2.28
N LEU A 181 12.82 -12.77 2.99
CA LEU A 181 11.37 -12.62 2.95
C LEU A 181 10.90 -11.19 3.34
N PRO A 182 11.42 -10.53 4.39
CA PRO A 182 11.18 -9.11 4.66
C PRO A 182 11.50 -8.20 3.46
N ASP A 183 12.66 -8.37 2.84
CA ASP A 183 13.06 -7.58 1.67
C ASP A 183 12.06 -7.78 0.51
N HIS A 184 11.68 -9.03 0.23
CA HIS A 184 10.72 -9.37 -0.81
C HIS A 184 9.33 -8.78 -0.53
N LYS A 185 8.87 -8.78 0.72
CA LYS A 185 7.58 -8.18 1.09
C LYS A 185 7.57 -6.67 0.80
N ILE A 186 8.62 -5.95 1.19
CA ILE A 186 8.74 -4.51 0.93
C ILE A 186 8.79 -4.22 -0.57
N PHE A 187 9.54 -5.02 -1.32
CA PHE A 187 9.64 -4.88 -2.78
C PHE A 187 8.32 -5.18 -3.49
N LEU A 188 7.61 -6.25 -3.11
CA LEU A 188 6.31 -6.60 -3.68
C LEU A 188 5.25 -5.57 -3.35
N GLU A 189 5.25 -5.02 -2.14
CA GLU A 189 4.36 -3.94 -1.74
C GLU A 189 4.60 -2.68 -2.61
N PHE A 190 5.86 -2.30 -2.81
CA PHE A 190 6.21 -1.21 -3.72
C PHE A 190 5.81 -1.49 -5.17
N CYS A 191 6.03 -2.72 -5.65
CA CYS A 191 5.60 -3.16 -6.98
C CYS A 191 4.08 -3.09 -7.15
N LEU A 192 3.32 -3.46 -6.13
CA LEU A 192 1.87 -3.33 -6.12
C LEU A 192 1.45 -1.87 -6.23
N HIS A 193 2.09 -0.99 -5.47
CA HIS A 193 1.82 0.45 -5.57
C HIS A 193 2.15 1.00 -6.97
N MET A 194 3.28 0.59 -7.56
CA MET A 194 3.66 0.95 -8.93
C MET A 194 2.64 0.47 -9.97
N VAL A 195 2.14 -0.76 -9.85
CA VAL A 195 1.14 -1.33 -10.77
C VAL A 195 -0.20 -0.62 -10.64
N LEU A 196 -0.63 -0.30 -9.43
CA LEU A 196 -1.88 0.45 -9.18
C LEU A 196 -1.79 1.91 -9.62
N TYR A 197 -0.60 2.50 -9.63
CA TYR A 197 -0.42 3.91 -9.97
C TYR A 197 -0.89 4.22 -11.39
N GLN A 198 -1.65 5.30 -11.51
CA GLN A 198 -2.12 5.88 -12.77
C GLN A 198 -1.84 7.39 -12.74
N PRO A 199 -1.31 8.00 -13.82
CA PRO A 199 -1.11 9.44 -13.88
C PRO A 199 -2.46 10.17 -13.73
N THR A 200 -2.56 11.09 -12.77
CA THR A 200 -3.77 11.90 -12.58
C THR A 200 -3.60 13.27 -13.21
N SER A 201 -4.52 13.65 -14.10
CA SER A 201 -4.52 14.96 -14.76
C SER A 201 -4.95 16.11 -13.84
N GLN A 202 -5.54 15.80 -12.69
CA GLN A 202 -6.05 16.77 -11.72
C GLN A 202 -5.16 16.79 -10.47
N SER A 203 -4.62 17.96 -10.16
CA SER A 203 -3.84 18.20 -8.94
C SER A 203 -4.68 17.87 -7.71
N GLY A 204 -4.22 16.92 -6.89
CA GLY A 204 -4.85 16.53 -5.63
C GLY A 204 -5.75 15.30 -5.66
N ALA A 205 -6.03 14.70 -6.82
CA ALA A 205 -6.72 13.41 -6.89
C ALA A 205 -5.73 12.26 -6.73
N CYS A 206 -5.90 11.44 -5.68
CA CYS A 206 -5.11 10.23 -5.46
C CYS A 206 -5.58 9.11 -6.40
N PRO A 207 -4.68 8.37 -7.09
CA PRO A 207 -5.06 7.23 -7.91
C PRO A 207 -5.84 6.18 -7.11
N ALA A 208 -6.82 5.54 -7.76
CA ALA A 208 -7.63 4.50 -7.15
C ALA A 208 -6.77 3.33 -6.64
N GLY A 209 -7.06 2.83 -5.44
CA GLY A 209 -6.30 1.76 -4.80
C GLY A 209 -5.03 2.21 -4.07
N LEU A 210 -4.73 3.51 -4.05
CA LEU A 210 -3.57 4.08 -3.35
C LEU A 210 -3.98 5.16 -2.35
N SER A 211 -3.11 5.39 -1.37
CA SER A 211 -3.08 6.59 -0.53
C SER A 211 -2.15 7.66 -1.11
N ILE A 212 -2.22 8.88 -0.58
CA ILE A 212 -1.34 9.99 -0.99
C ILE A 212 0.12 9.61 -0.70
N ALA A 213 0.40 9.09 0.50
CA ALA A 213 1.73 8.66 0.89
C ALA A 213 2.28 7.54 -0.02
N GLN A 214 1.44 6.59 -0.43
CA GLN A 214 1.85 5.53 -1.37
C GLN A 214 2.11 6.06 -2.78
N CYS A 215 1.31 7.03 -3.22
CA CYS A 215 1.51 7.73 -4.49
C CYS A 215 2.86 8.49 -4.49
N ASP A 216 3.13 9.27 -3.44
CA ASP A 216 4.38 10.03 -3.28
C ASP A 216 5.60 9.10 -3.17
N ARG A 217 5.43 7.95 -2.51
CA ARG A 217 6.46 6.90 -2.44
C ARG A 217 6.84 6.38 -3.83
N VAL A 218 5.87 6.20 -4.72
CA VAL A 218 6.09 5.73 -6.10
C VAL A 218 6.70 6.82 -6.99
N THR A 219 6.14 8.03 -6.97
CA THR A 219 6.52 9.12 -7.89
C THR A 219 7.78 9.87 -7.45
N GLY A 220 8.00 9.96 -6.13
CA GLY A 220 9.02 10.83 -5.56
C GLY A 220 8.83 12.27 -6.01
N LYS A 221 9.84 12.84 -6.67
CA LYS A 221 9.80 14.21 -7.21
C LYS A 221 9.52 14.26 -8.72
N ARG A 222 9.25 13.12 -9.37
CA ARG A 222 9.20 13.00 -10.83
C ARG A 222 7.76 12.70 -11.28
N GLN A 223 7.35 13.31 -12.38
CA GLN A 223 6.15 12.85 -13.11
C GLN A 223 6.51 11.64 -13.96
N LEU A 224 5.65 10.62 -13.94
CA LEU A 224 5.88 9.36 -14.67
C LEU A 224 5.05 9.36 -15.95
N THR A 225 5.70 9.23 -17.11
CA THR A 225 5.01 9.18 -18.40
C THR A 225 4.34 7.82 -18.62
N ASN A 226 3.33 7.76 -19.48
CA ASN A 226 2.59 6.52 -19.77
C ASN A 226 3.50 5.42 -20.34
N ASP A 227 4.44 5.75 -21.22
CA ASP A 227 5.38 4.79 -21.80
C ASP A 227 6.38 4.25 -20.76
N TYR A 228 6.85 5.13 -19.88
CA TYR A 228 7.69 4.74 -18.76
C TYR A 228 6.95 3.76 -17.85
N LEU A 229 5.72 4.10 -17.44
CA LEU A 229 4.89 3.24 -16.59
C LEU A 229 4.60 1.90 -17.25
N ARG A 230 4.30 1.89 -18.55
CA ARG A 230 4.09 0.67 -19.31
C ARG A 230 5.26 -0.30 -19.17
N ASN A 231 6.46 0.21 -19.43
CA ASN A 231 7.68 -0.58 -19.40
C ASN A 231 8.03 -1.06 -17.99
N VAL A 232 7.88 -0.19 -16.98
CA VAL A 232 8.13 -0.56 -15.59
C VAL A 232 7.14 -1.63 -15.11
N LYS A 233 5.84 -1.47 -15.38
CA LYS A 233 4.83 -2.45 -14.96
C LYS A 233 5.02 -3.81 -15.63
N LEU A 234 5.30 -3.86 -16.93
CA LEU A 234 5.63 -5.11 -17.62
C LEU A 234 6.91 -5.75 -17.08
N GLY A 235 7.94 -4.94 -16.82
CA GLY A 235 9.19 -5.42 -16.24
C GLY A 235 8.99 -5.99 -14.83
N ILE A 236 8.18 -5.33 -14.00
CA ILE A 236 7.82 -5.81 -12.66
C ILE A 236 7.17 -7.20 -12.76
N LEU A 237 6.20 -7.39 -13.66
CA LEU A 237 5.55 -8.69 -13.84
C LEU A 237 6.54 -9.79 -14.25
N ASN A 238 7.49 -9.47 -15.12
CA ASN A 238 8.52 -10.42 -15.54
C ASN A 238 9.50 -10.77 -14.40
N ILE A 239 9.92 -9.77 -13.62
CA ILE A 239 10.83 -9.96 -12.49
C ILE A 239 10.16 -10.75 -11.38
N VAL A 240 8.93 -10.38 -10.99
CA VAL A 240 8.20 -11.05 -9.92
C VAL A 240 7.86 -12.49 -10.30
N GLN A 241 7.55 -12.77 -11.58
CA GLN A 241 7.43 -14.15 -12.06
C GLN A 241 8.75 -14.91 -11.90
N ALA A 242 9.87 -14.31 -12.32
CA ALA A 242 11.19 -14.94 -12.29
C ALA A 242 11.74 -15.16 -10.88
N MET A 243 11.29 -14.40 -9.90
CA MET A 243 11.66 -14.56 -8.49
C MET A 243 11.05 -15.81 -7.84
N GLU A 244 10.02 -16.42 -8.44
CA GLU A 244 9.42 -17.69 -7.97
C GLU A 244 8.97 -17.66 -6.50
N LEU A 245 8.43 -16.53 -6.06
CA LEU A 245 7.93 -16.33 -4.69
C LEU A 245 6.59 -17.06 -4.44
N SER A 246 6.22 -17.22 -3.16
CA SER A 246 4.94 -17.83 -2.78
C SER A 246 3.76 -17.16 -3.47
N THR A 247 2.81 -17.98 -3.90
CA THR A 247 1.60 -17.60 -4.62
C THR A 247 0.82 -16.51 -3.88
N GLU A 248 0.68 -16.63 -2.57
CA GLU A 248 -0.07 -15.72 -1.70
C GLU A 248 0.56 -14.31 -1.66
N LEU A 249 1.89 -14.22 -1.78
CA LEU A 249 2.59 -12.94 -1.77
C LEU A 249 2.40 -12.17 -3.07
N VAL A 250 2.44 -12.86 -4.21
CA VAL A 250 2.39 -12.25 -5.55
C VAL A 250 0.97 -12.10 -6.09
N TYR A 251 -0.01 -12.82 -5.52
CA TYR A 251 -1.39 -12.84 -6.02
C TYR A 251 -2.05 -11.45 -6.10
N PRO A 252 -1.96 -10.56 -5.08
CA PRO A 252 -2.56 -9.22 -5.17
C PRO A 252 -1.99 -8.38 -6.32
N LEU A 253 -0.69 -8.52 -6.62
CA LEU A 253 -0.03 -7.83 -7.71
C LEU A 253 -0.57 -8.25 -9.07
N TYR A 254 -0.74 -9.55 -9.30
CA TYR A 254 -1.25 -10.07 -10.58
C TYR A 254 -2.72 -9.72 -10.79
N VAL A 255 -3.53 -9.76 -9.72
CA VAL A 255 -4.93 -9.29 -9.78
C VAL A 255 -4.99 -7.81 -10.14
N ALA A 256 -4.17 -6.96 -9.49
CA ALA A 256 -4.08 -5.53 -9.81
C ALA A 256 -3.66 -5.29 -11.27
N ALA A 257 -2.64 -5.99 -11.76
CA ALA A 257 -2.16 -5.87 -13.14
C ALA A 257 -3.21 -6.30 -14.17
N SER A 258 -4.01 -7.32 -13.86
CA SER A 258 -5.09 -7.77 -14.74
C SER A 258 -6.23 -6.74 -14.89
N ALA A 259 -6.25 -5.70 -14.06
CA ALA A 259 -7.22 -4.60 -14.07
C ALA A 259 -6.59 -3.24 -14.43
N ASP A 260 -5.43 -3.25 -15.08
CA ASP A 260 -4.74 -2.04 -15.53
C ASP A 260 -5.49 -1.34 -16.69
N CYS A 261 -5.15 -0.09 -16.97
CA CYS A 261 -5.72 0.69 -18.09
C CYS A 261 -5.09 0.34 -19.44
N GLN A 262 -3.90 -0.26 -19.46
CA GLN A 262 -3.19 -0.63 -20.68
C GLN A 262 -3.34 -2.11 -20.99
N GLU A 263 -3.80 -2.42 -22.20
CA GLU A 263 -4.10 -3.78 -22.64
C GLU A 263 -2.91 -4.74 -22.55
N SER A 264 -1.69 -4.27 -22.83
CA SER A 264 -0.49 -5.12 -22.73
C SER A 264 -0.22 -5.59 -21.30
N ILE A 265 -0.51 -4.74 -20.30
CA ILE A 265 -0.34 -5.09 -18.88
C ILE A 265 -1.47 -6.03 -18.46
N VAL A 266 -2.71 -5.76 -18.89
CA VAL A 266 -3.88 -6.62 -18.62
C VAL A 266 -3.62 -8.04 -19.12
N LYS A 267 -3.20 -8.21 -20.38
CA LYS A 267 -2.90 -9.53 -20.96
C LYS A 267 -1.86 -10.30 -20.14
N ARG A 268 -0.76 -9.64 -19.77
CA ARG A 268 0.30 -10.25 -18.98
C ARG A 268 -0.14 -10.55 -17.55
N GLY A 269 -0.89 -9.65 -16.93
CA GLY A 269 -1.47 -9.83 -15.60
C GLY A 269 -2.45 -11.00 -15.54
N GLU A 270 -3.32 -11.15 -16.55
CA GLU A 270 -4.25 -12.29 -16.64
C GLU A 270 -3.54 -13.63 -16.85
N GLU A 271 -2.49 -13.67 -17.66
CA GLU A 271 -1.66 -14.87 -17.85
C GLU A 271 -1.08 -15.35 -16.51
N LEU A 272 -0.44 -14.43 -15.77
CA LEU A 272 0.18 -14.74 -14.48
C LEU A 272 -0.85 -15.03 -13.39
N HIS A 273 -1.96 -14.30 -13.38
CA HIS A 273 -3.06 -14.54 -12.44
C HIS A 273 -3.65 -15.94 -12.64
N LYS A 274 -3.94 -16.35 -13.87
CA LYS A 274 -4.47 -17.69 -14.20
C LYS A 274 -3.48 -18.79 -13.85
N LYS A 275 -2.18 -18.61 -14.15
CA LYS A 275 -1.12 -19.55 -13.80
C LYS A 275 -1.04 -19.83 -12.29
N ASN A 276 -1.35 -18.82 -11.48
CA ASN A 276 -1.27 -18.91 -10.03
C ASN A 276 -2.64 -19.19 -9.35
N ALA A 277 -3.73 -19.23 -10.11
CA ALA A 277 -5.09 -19.35 -9.57
C ALA A 277 -5.42 -20.71 -8.93
N SER A 278 -4.71 -21.78 -9.32
CA SER A 278 -4.89 -23.13 -8.75
C SER A 278 -4.06 -23.36 -7.50
N GLY A 279 -2.95 -22.62 -7.32
CA GLY A 279 -2.04 -22.80 -6.19
C GLY A 279 -2.30 -21.87 -5.02
N VAL A 280 -3.10 -20.81 -5.21
CA VAL A 280 -3.36 -19.80 -4.17
C VAL A 280 -4.34 -20.32 -3.11
N ASN A 281 -3.97 -20.18 -1.83
CA ASN A 281 -4.89 -20.41 -0.73
C ASN A 281 -5.79 -19.18 -0.48
N LEU A 282 -7.04 -19.22 -0.96
CA LEU A 282 -8.02 -18.15 -0.73
C LEU A 282 -8.65 -18.16 0.68
N GLU A 283 -8.26 -19.10 1.54
CA GLU A 283 -8.65 -19.12 2.96
C GLU A 283 -7.57 -18.52 3.87
N ASP A 284 -6.45 -18.04 3.30
CA ASP A 284 -5.44 -17.31 4.07
C ASP A 284 -5.98 -15.93 4.47
N ALA A 285 -6.14 -15.72 5.78
CA ALA A 285 -6.68 -14.48 6.34
C ALA A 285 -5.86 -13.24 5.99
N ASN A 286 -4.53 -13.34 5.86
CA ASN A 286 -3.67 -12.22 5.50
C ASN A 286 -3.86 -11.83 4.03
N LEU A 287 -3.97 -12.82 3.14
CA LEU A 287 -4.28 -12.58 1.74
C LEU A 287 -5.66 -11.95 1.60
N VAL A 288 -6.69 -12.55 2.20
CA VAL A 288 -8.07 -12.04 2.16
C VAL A 288 -8.15 -10.61 2.69
N SER A 289 -7.48 -10.31 3.81
CA SER A 289 -7.40 -8.96 4.35
C SER A 289 -6.80 -7.95 3.35
N LYS A 290 -5.69 -8.30 2.69
CA LYS A 290 -5.08 -7.45 1.65
C LYS A 290 -6.01 -7.23 0.46
N LEU A 291 -6.71 -8.26 0.01
CA LEU A 291 -7.68 -8.15 -1.09
C LEU A 291 -8.86 -7.23 -0.70
N PHE A 292 -9.33 -7.29 0.56
CA PHE A 292 -10.35 -6.35 1.04
C PHE A 292 -9.84 -4.91 1.09
N VAL A 293 -8.58 -4.66 1.49
CA VAL A 293 -8.00 -3.31 1.45
C VAL A 293 -7.95 -2.79 0.00
N LEU A 294 -7.60 -3.62 -0.98
CA LEU A 294 -7.64 -3.24 -2.39
C LEU A 294 -9.07 -2.94 -2.88
N PHE A 295 -10.08 -3.65 -2.36
CA PHE A 295 -11.46 -3.45 -2.76
C PHE A 295 -12.08 -2.21 -2.10
N ASN A 296 -12.04 -2.13 -0.77
CA ASN A 296 -12.74 -1.15 0.06
C ASN A 296 -11.91 0.12 0.33
N GLY A 297 -10.58 0.05 0.19
CA GLY A 297 -9.67 1.07 0.71
C GLY A 297 -9.54 1.03 2.23
N SER A 298 -8.97 2.08 2.83
CA SER A 298 -8.78 2.19 4.29
C SER A 298 -9.88 2.96 5.01
N SER A 299 -10.84 3.55 4.29
CA SER A 299 -11.90 4.36 4.89
C SER A 299 -13.18 3.54 5.09
N GLN A 300 -13.66 3.47 6.33
CA GLN A 300 -14.90 2.79 6.67
C GLN A 300 -16.11 3.60 6.20
N PHE A 301 -16.88 3.05 5.25
CA PHE A 301 -18.19 3.56 4.82
C PHE A 301 -19.33 3.27 5.84
N LEU A 302 -18.98 2.78 7.04
CA LEU A 302 -19.95 2.24 8.01
C LEU A 302 -20.90 3.29 8.60
N ILE A 303 -20.46 4.56 8.70
CA ILE A 303 -21.31 5.64 9.23
C ILE A 303 -22.56 5.84 8.37
N PHE A 304 -22.47 5.63 7.04
CA PHE A 304 -23.62 5.80 6.15
C PHE A 304 -24.56 4.60 6.12
N ILE A 305 -24.09 3.39 6.42
CA ILE A 305 -24.93 2.18 6.37
C ILE A 305 -25.94 2.19 7.52
N VAL A 306 -25.53 2.58 8.72
CA VAL A 306 -26.44 2.73 9.88
C VAL A 306 -27.42 3.88 9.65
N LEU A 307 -26.96 5.01 9.10
CA LEU A 307 -27.80 6.17 8.79
C LEU A 307 -28.82 5.86 7.67
N ALA A 308 -28.43 5.13 6.63
CA ALA A 308 -29.32 4.73 5.54
C ALA A 308 -30.38 3.72 6.02
N PHE A 309 -30.02 2.76 6.87
CA PHE A 309 -31.00 1.87 7.52
C PHE A 309 -31.97 2.64 8.40
N ARG A 310 -31.48 3.61 9.19
CA ARG A 310 -32.33 4.50 10.00
C ARG A 310 -33.27 5.33 9.13
N LEU A 311 -32.77 5.91 8.03
CA LEU A 311 -33.55 6.78 7.16
C LEU A 311 -34.63 5.99 6.40
N VAL A 312 -34.30 4.81 5.87
CA VAL A 312 -35.23 3.95 5.13
C VAL A 312 -36.36 3.46 6.04
N LEU A 313 -36.05 3.03 7.27
CA LEU A 313 -37.06 2.64 8.25
C LEU A 313 -37.95 3.82 8.65
N SER A 314 -37.39 5.02 8.83
CA SER A 314 -38.17 6.23 9.12
C SER A 314 -39.02 6.73 7.95
N THR A 315 -38.62 6.49 6.69
CA THR A 315 -39.43 6.85 5.50
C THR A 315 -40.52 5.84 5.16
N LEU A 316 -40.43 4.61 5.67
CA LEU A 316 -41.47 3.59 5.54
C LEU A 316 -42.60 3.75 6.56
N GLU A 317 -42.41 4.59 7.59
CA GLU A 317 -43.50 5.13 8.40
C GLU A 317 -44.23 6.22 7.58
N MET A 318 -45.17 5.78 6.74
CA MET A 318 -46.04 6.66 5.95
C MET A 318 -46.98 7.51 6.84
N PRO A 319 -47.48 8.65 6.32
CA PRO A 319 -48.13 9.69 7.11
C PRO A 319 -49.47 9.25 7.69
N SER A 320 -49.72 9.69 8.91
CA SER A 320 -51.03 9.66 9.56
C SER A 320 -52.13 10.21 8.64
N LEU A 321 -53.00 9.33 8.14
CA LEU A 321 -54.33 9.71 7.68
C LEU A 321 -55.31 9.46 8.83
N GLY A 322 -55.61 10.57 9.52
CA GLY A 322 -56.94 10.91 10.04
C GLY A 322 -57.74 9.85 10.80
N ARG A 323 -57.71 9.99 12.13
CA ARG A 323 -58.81 9.76 13.10
C ARG A 323 -59.58 8.43 13.03
N GLY A 324 -59.36 7.64 14.08
CA GLY A 324 -60.45 6.98 14.81
C GLY A 324 -60.28 5.47 14.94
N GLY A 325 -60.02 4.99 16.16
CA GLY A 325 -60.12 3.58 16.51
C GLY A 325 -58.86 3.02 17.15
N TRP A 326 -58.89 2.87 18.47
CA TRP A 326 -57.87 2.19 19.27
C TRP A 326 -57.83 0.68 18.97
N TRP A 327 -56.66 0.13 18.63
CA TRP A 327 -56.34 -1.28 18.87
C TRP A 327 -54.86 -1.45 19.26
N SER A 328 -54.63 -2.28 20.27
CA SER A 328 -53.35 -2.53 20.98
C SER A 328 -52.42 -3.49 20.21
N PRO A 329 -51.07 -3.34 20.28
CA PRO A 329 -50.14 -4.24 19.61
C PRO A 329 -49.78 -5.44 20.50
N THR A 330 -50.58 -6.51 20.46
CA THR A 330 -50.18 -7.83 20.96
C THR A 330 -50.78 -8.91 20.09
N SER A 331 -50.22 -9.13 18.89
CA SER A 331 -50.29 -10.41 18.16
C SER A 331 -49.59 -10.27 16.81
N PHE A 332 -48.33 -10.73 16.71
CA PHE A 332 -47.77 -11.21 15.44
C PHE A 332 -46.61 -12.18 15.73
N VAL A 333 -46.96 -13.32 16.34
CA VAL A 333 -46.15 -14.54 16.28
C VAL A 333 -47.14 -15.69 16.16
N GLU A 334 -47.34 -16.17 14.93
CA GLU A 334 -47.54 -17.59 14.61
C GLU A 334 -47.81 -17.73 13.10
N GLY A 335 -47.04 -18.60 12.45
CA GLY A 335 -47.17 -18.92 11.04
C GLY A 335 -46.27 -20.09 10.68
N ASN A 336 -46.76 -21.28 11.00
CA ASN A 336 -46.11 -22.57 10.82
C ASN A 336 -45.94 -22.95 9.34
N MET A 337 -45.00 -23.86 9.07
CA MET A 337 -44.79 -24.58 7.82
C MET A 337 -46.08 -25.28 7.38
N ASP A 338 -46.58 -24.98 6.17
CA ASP A 338 -47.01 -25.97 5.17
C ASP A 338 -47.50 -25.27 3.88
N SER A 339 -47.15 -25.90 2.76
CA SER A 339 -47.36 -25.44 1.38
C SER A 339 -48.84 -25.23 1.04
N LEU A 340 -49.16 -24.29 0.14
CA LEU A 340 -50.01 -24.58 -1.02
C LEU A 340 -49.95 -23.52 -2.12
N TYR A 341 -49.82 -24.05 -3.34
CA TYR A 341 -49.64 -23.42 -4.64
C TYR A 341 -50.85 -22.61 -5.15
N GLY A 342 -50.56 -21.65 -6.03
CA GLY A 342 -51.45 -21.06 -7.04
C GLY A 342 -51.22 -19.55 -7.16
N LEU A 343 -50.73 -18.94 -8.24
CA LEU A 343 -50.65 -19.28 -9.67
C LEU A 343 -49.30 -18.81 -10.21
N GLY A 344 -48.75 -19.59 -11.14
CA GLY A 344 -47.34 -19.65 -11.45
C GLY A 344 -46.73 -18.48 -12.23
N VAL A 345 -45.46 -18.21 -11.94
CA VAL A 345 -44.34 -18.29 -12.90
C VAL A 345 -43.09 -18.73 -12.11
N SER A 346 -42.29 -19.64 -12.69
CA SER A 346 -41.19 -20.39 -12.03
C SER A 346 -39.83 -19.67 -11.94
N PHE A 347 -39.14 -19.94 -10.82
CA PHE A 347 -37.73 -19.82 -10.34
C PHE A 347 -36.54 -19.83 -11.35
N PRO A 348 -35.23 -19.58 -10.96
CA PRO A 348 -34.61 -19.70 -9.61
C PRO A 348 -33.56 -18.63 -9.14
N TYR A 349 -33.29 -18.68 -7.82
CA TYR A 349 -32.24 -18.04 -7.00
C TYR A 349 -32.56 -16.68 -6.35
N ASP A 350 -33.40 -16.70 -5.30
CA ASP A 350 -33.35 -15.71 -4.23
C ASP A 350 -32.36 -16.17 -3.16
N VAL A 351 -31.31 -15.38 -2.92
CA VAL A 351 -30.32 -15.61 -1.85
C VAL A 351 -30.87 -14.97 -0.56
N THR A 352 -31.42 -15.78 0.32
CA THR A 352 -31.78 -15.36 1.69
C THR A 352 -30.57 -15.55 2.61
N PHE A 353 -30.07 -14.48 3.24
CA PHE A 353 -29.01 -14.58 4.25
C PHE A 353 -29.62 -14.83 5.63
N GLY A 354 -29.60 -16.08 6.08
CA GLY A 354 -29.82 -16.44 7.48
C GLY A 354 -28.50 -16.41 8.24
N VAL A 355 -28.40 -15.59 9.29
CA VAL A 355 -27.28 -15.62 10.24
C VAL A 355 -27.70 -16.51 11.41
N GLU A 356 -27.25 -17.76 11.41
CA GLU A 356 -27.47 -18.69 12.51
C GLU A 356 -26.29 -18.58 13.49
N LEU A 357 -26.54 -18.03 14.68
CA LEU A 357 -25.57 -18.02 15.77
C LEU A 357 -25.79 -19.29 16.61
N CYS A 358 -24.95 -20.31 16.45
CA CYS A 358 -24.94 -21.46 17.35
C CYS A 358 -24.57 -21.02 18.79
N PRO A 359 -25.31 -21.43 19.82
CA PRO A 359 -24.88 -21.27 21.19
C PRO A 359 -24.04 -22.49 21.61
N SER A 360 -22.89 -22.26 22.24
CA SER A 360 -22.20 -23.30 23.01
C SER A 360 -21.97 -22.80 24.42
N ASN A 361 -22.74 -23.42 25.33
CA ASN A 361 -22.49 -23.65 26.75
C ASN A 361 -22.16 -22.47 27.67
N ALA A 362 -23.15 -22.05 28.45
CA ALA A 362 -22.96 -21.72 29.86
C ALA A 362 -24.25 -22.02 30.64
N SER A 363 -24.20 -23.02 31.52
CA SER A 363 -25.24 -23.39 32.47
C SER A 363 -25.03 -22.62 33.77
N ILE A 364 -26.05 -21.94 34.30
CA ILE A 364 -26.15 -21.65 35.75
C ILE A 364 -27.63 -21.78 36.22
N HIS A 365 -27.77 -22.41 37.39
CA HIS A 365 -28.96 -22.81 38.14
C HIS A 365 -29.92 -21.68 38.60
N GLY A 366 -31.11 -22.12 39.05
CA GLY A 366 -32.23 -21.33 39.61
C GLY A 366 -31.87 -20.34 40.74
N THR A 367 -32.79 -19.53 41.25
CA THR A 367 -34.10 -19.88 41.80
C THR A 367 -34.91 -18.59 42.05
N GLU A 368 -36.22 -18.77 42.17
CA GLU A 368 -37.19 -17.94 42.91
C GLU A 368 -37.71 -16.59 42.38
N VAL A 369 -39.03 -16.52 42.57
CA VAL A 369 -40.01 -15.54 42.16
C VAL A 369 -40.17 -14.53 43.29
N GLU A 370 -40.02 -13.23 42.99
CA GLU A 370 -40.71 -12.18 43.76
C GLU A 370 -41.44 -11.24 42.81
N THR A 371 -42.77 -11.43 42.75
CA THR A 371 -43.73 -10.43 42.30
C THR A 371 -43.78 -9.28 43.27
N PHE A 372 -43.75 -8.01 42.84
CA PHE A 372 -44.67 -6.98 43.37
C PHE A 372 -44.81 -5.72 42.47
N LYS A 373 -46.07 -5.54 42.02
CA LYS A 373 -46.87 -4.31 41.78
C LYS A 373 -46.30 -3.09 41.02
N ASN A 374 -46.98 -2.83 39.90
CA ASN A 374 -47.20 -1.54 39.25
C ASN A 374 -48.08 -0.62 40.15
N PRO A 375 -47.88 0.71 40.14
CA PRO A 375 -48.88 1.56 39.47
C PRO A 375 -48.34 2.83 38.79
N LYS A 376 -48.76 3.01 37.52
CA LYS A 376 -49.31 4.24 36.88
C LYS A 376 -48.75 5.62 37.32
N HIS A 377 -48.04 6.31 36.43
CA HIS A 377 -48.55 7.49 35.70
C HIS A 377 -47.47 8.22 34.87
N THR A 378 -47.75 8.34 33.56
CA THR A 378 -47.56 9.49 32.65
C THR A 378 -46.38 10.46 32.84
N GLY A 379 -45.50 10.48 31.83
CA GLY A 379 -44.65 11.63 31.49
C GLY A 379 -44.10 11.49 30.06
N LEU A 380 -44.56 12.35 29.13
CA LEU A 380 -43.91 12.55 27.83
C LEU A 380 -42.51 13.12 28.09
N GLY A 381 -41.46 12.36 27.79
CA GLY A 381 -40.07 12.80 27.85
C GLY A 381 -39.46 12.83 26.47
N THR A 382 -39.21 14.02 25.93
CA THR A 382 -38.36 14.24 24.77
C THR A 382 -36.92 13.93 25.17
N PHE A 383 -36.34 12.83 24.70
CA PHE A 383 -34.93 12.53 24.90
C PHE A 383 -34.10 13.13 23.76
N MET A 384 -33.48 14.28 24.04
CA MET A 384 -32.34 14.79 23.29
C MET A 384 -31.15 13.83 23.50
N LEU A 385 -30.62 13.27 22.42
CA LEU A 385 -29.33 12.55 22.45
C LEU A 385 -28.21 13.58 22.55
N GLU A 386 -27.71 13.79 23.76
CA GLU A 386 -26.52 14.58 24.04
C GLU A 386 -25.27 13.75 23.69
N VAL A 387 -24.45 14.27 22.76
CA VAL A 387 -23.14 13.68 22.42
C VAL A 387 -22.12 14.23 23.42
N SER A 388 -21.86 13.49 24.50
CA SER A 388 -20.76 13.82 25.41
C SER A 388 -19.46 13.12 24.97
N SER A 389 -18.51 13.93 24.49
CA SER A 389 -17.09 13.55 24.35
C SER A 389 -16.46 13.52 25.75
N SER A 390 -16.07 12.36 26.27
CA SER A 390 -15.35 12.25 27.54
C SER A 390 -13.84 12.04 27.35
N LYS A 391 -13.05 12.94 27.94
CA LYS A 391 -11.63 12.75 28.29
C LYS A 391 -11.50 11.88 29.55
N PRO A 392 -10.35 11.26 29.84
CA PRO A 392 -10.24 10.23 30.86
C PRO A 392 -9.94 10.81 32.25
N LEU A 393 -10.64 10.37 33.29
CA LEU A 393 -10.09 10.37 34.65
C LEU A 393 -10.77 9.32 35.55
N ALA A 394 -9.99 8.83 36.50
CA ALA A 394 -10.19 7.65 37.32
C ALA A 394 -11.27 7.74 38.41
N THR A 395 -11.56 6.56 38.98
CA THR A 395 -12.08 6.22 40.33
C THR A 395 -13.53 5.75 40.52
N LYS A 396 -13.58 4.54 41.12
CA LYS A 396 -14.50 3.93 42.10
C LYS A 396 -15.90 3.44 41.67
N ALA A 397 -16.10 2.17 42.03
CA ALA A 397 -17.30 1.35 41.94
C ALA A 397 -18.49 1.90 42.73
N ARG A 398 -19.71 1.72 42.19
CA ARG A 398 -20.80 0.94 42.80
C ARG A 398 -22.04 0.88 41.90
N ASP A 399 -22.72 -0.24 42.05
CA ASP A 399 -24.12 -0.55 41.79
C ASP A 399 -24.59 -0.71 40.33
N ALA A 400 -24.74 -1.98 39.99
CA ALA A 400 -25.49 -2.47 38.85
C ALA A 400 -26.99 -2.52 39.22
N ASP A 401 -27.86 -2.01 38.36
CA ASP A 401 -29.06 -2.74 37.97
C ASP A 401 -29.56 -2.30 36.58
N SER A 402 -30.34 -3.20 36.00
CA SER A 402 -30.40 -3.57 34.59
C SER A 402 -31.49 -2.87 33.78
N SER A 403 -31.19 -2.55 32.51
CA SER A 403 -32.17 -2.59 31.42
C SER A 403 -31.48 -3.05 30.13
N ASN A 404 -31.86 -4.24 29.68
CA ASN A 404 -31.32 -4.91 28.48
C ASN A 404 -31.72 -4.14 27.22
N GLY A 405 -30.86 -3.23 26.77
CA GLY A 405 -30.76 -2.84 25.38
C GLY A 405 -29.56 -3.52 24.76
N VAL A 406 -29.76 -4.46 23.83
CA VAL A 406 -28.68 -4.90 22.94
C VAL A 406 -28.40 -3.75 21.98
N ALA A 407 -27.56 -2.82 22.40
CA ALA A 407 -26.97 -1.84 21.52
C ALA A 407 -26.00 -2.59 20.61
N VAL A 408 -26.43 -2.87 19.37
CA VAL A 408 -25.54 -3.30 18.30
C VAL A 408 -24.66 -2.11 17.92
N PHE A 409 -23.58 -1.92 18.69
CA PHE A 409 -22.50 -1.02 18.34
C PHE A 409 -21.69 -1.64 17.18
N ILE A 410 -22.07 -1.35 15.94
CA ILE A 410 -21.17 -1.52 14.78
C ILE A 410 -20.50 -0.18 14.50
N GLY A 411 -19.89 0.39 15.54
CA GLY A 411 -18.86 1.40 15.40
C GLY A 411 -17.55 0.69 15.65
N THR A 412 -16.87 0.26 14.58
CA THR A 412 -15.45 -0.08 14.72
C THR A 412 -14.71 1.18 15.11
N ALA A 413 -14.37 1.30 16.40
CA ALA A 413 -13.36 2.24 16.85
C ALA A 413 -12.08 1.92 16.09
N GLY A 414 -11.66 2.79 15.16
CA GLY A 414 -10.42 2.52 14.42
C GLY A 414 -10.01 3.46 13.28
N THR A 415 -10.88 4.32 12.73
CA THR A 415 -10.46 5.17 11.58
C THR A 415 -10.21 6.65 11.90
N ASP A 416 -10.54 7.12 13.11
CA ASP A 416 -10.10 8.45 13.55
C ASP A 416 -8.58 8.52 13.83
N GLN A 417 -7.87 7.39 13.70
CA GLN A 417 -6.42 7.30 13.95
C GLN A 417 -5.56 7.20 12.68
N ILE A 418 -6.12 6.99 11.49
CA ILE A 418 -5.31 6.92 10.25
C ILE A 418 -5.21 8.32 9.65
N PRO A 419 -3.97 8.88 9.55
CA PRO A 419 -3.75 10.19 8.94
C PRO A 419 -4.31 10.24 7.52
N PRO A 420 -4.92 11.36 7.09
CA PRO A 420 -5.54 11.48 5.76
C PRO A 420 -4.64 11.05 4.60
N GLU A 421 -3.35 11.34 4.67
CA GLU A 421 -2.34 10.99 3.68
C GLU A 421 -2.09 9.49 3.57
N SER A 422 -2.39 8.73 4.63
CA SER A 422 -2.21 7.27 4.70
C SER A 422 -3.48 6.50 4.33
N ARG A 423 -4.61 7.17 4.09
CA ARG A 423 -5.87 6.51 3.75
C ARG A 423 -5.85 6.03 2.30
N VAL A 424 -5.95 4.72 2.10
CA VAL A 424 -6.02 4.10 0.78
C VAL A 424 -7.42 4.32 0.19
N SER A 425 -7.47 4.79 -1.05
CA SER A 425 -8.72 4.88 -1.81
C SER A 425 -9.17 3.50 -2.31
N PRO A 426 -10.47 3.24 -2.48
CA PRO A 426 -10.94 2.00 -3.09
C PRO A 426 -10.33 1.77 -4.47
N GLY A 427 -10.10 0.51 -4.85
CA GLY A 427 -9.62 0.13 -6.17
C GLY A 427 -10.54 0.60 -7.31
N ASN A 428 -9.99 0.66 -8.52
CA ASN A 428 -10.78 1.03 -9.70
C ASN A 428 -11.92 0.02 -9.96
N PRO A 429 -12.97 0.37 -10.73
CA PRO A 429 -14.11 -0.52 -10.95
C PRO A 429 -13.74 -1.89 -11.55
N SER A 430 -12.75 -1.94 -12.46
CA SER A 430 -12.28 -3.19 -13.08
C SER A 430 -11.62 -4.11 -12.05
N LEU A 431 -10.77 -3.54 -11.18
CA LEU A 431 -10.12 -4.26 -10.09
C LEU A 431 -11.14 -4.80 -9.10
N ARG A 432 -12.12 -3.97 -8.71
CA ARG A 432 -13.20 -4.38 -7.79
C ARG A 432 -14.07 -5.49 -8.38
N ALA A 433 -14.40 -5.45 -9.67
CA ALA A 433 -15.12 -6.54 -10.34
C ALA A 433 -14.37 -7.88 -10.23
N LYS A 434 -13.07 -7.88 -10.51
CA LYS A 434 -12.23 -9.09 -10.41
C LYS A 434 -12.10 -9.60 -8.98
N LEU A 435 -11.90 -8.69 -8.01
CA LEU A 435 -11.84 -9.03 -6.59
C LEU A 435 -13.16 -9.63 -6.09
N MET A 436 -14.31 -9.12 -6.53
CA MET A 436 -15.61 -9.68 -6.16
C MET A 436 -15.76 -11.14 -6.61
N SER A 437 -15.35 -11.45 -7.85
CA SER A 437 -15.34 -12.82 -8.34
C SER A 437 -14.44 -13.74 -7.50
N ILE A 438 -13.34 -13.22 -6.96
CA ILE A 438 -12.44 -13.95 -6.07
C ILE A 438 -13.09 -14.18 -4.71
N PHE A 439 -13.73 -13.17 -4.11
CA PHE A 439 -14.40 -13.30 -2.81
C PHE A 439 -15.53 -14.33 -2.82
N CYS A 440 -16.27 -14.46 -3.93
CA CYS A 440 -17.30 -15.50 -4.09
C CYS A 440 -16.75 -16.93 -4.01
N ARG A 441 -15.43 -17.13 -4.07
CA ARG A 441 -14.75 -18.43 -4.00
C ARG A 441 -14.06 -18.68 -2.66
N SER A 442 -14.23 -17.79 -1.67
CA SER A 442 -13.54 -17.85 -0.38
C SER A 442 -14.54 -17.82 0.78
N ILE A 443 -14.47 -18.82 1.64
CA ILE A 443 -15.32 -18.92 2.85
C ILE A 443 -14.85 -17.88 3.87
N THR A 444 -13.54 -17.74 4.04
CA THR A 444 -12.91 -16.73 4.90
C THR A 444 -13.32 -15.33 4.49
N ALA A 445 -13.35 -15.03 3.20
CA ALA A 445 -13.86 -13.76 2.70
C ALA A 445 -15.36 -13.60 2.99
N ALA A 446 -16.20 -14.61 2.74
CA ALA A 446 -17.62 -14.54 3.05
C ALA A 446 -17.88 -14.23 4.54
N ASN A 447 -17.07 -14.81 5.44
CA ASN A 447 -17.19 -14.66 6.89
C ASN A 447 -16.45 -13.44 7.47
N SER A 448 -15.80 -12.61 6.64
CA SER A 448 -15.06 -11.43 7.08
C SER A 448 -15.98 -10.24 7.37
N PHE A 449 -16.72 -10.28 8.47
CA PHE A 449 -17.55 -9.17 8.92
C PHE A 449 -16.72 -8.04 9.59
N PRO A 450 -16.98 -6.75 9.32
CA PRO A 450 -18.01 -6.17 8.44
C PRO A 450 -17.55 -5.92 6.99
N LEU A 451 -16.36 -6.38 6.60
CA LEU A 451 -15.74 -6.06 5.30
C LEU A 451 -16.55 -6.57 4.11
N THR A 452 -17.13 -7.77 4.21
CA THR A 452 -17.99 -8.36 3.17
C THR A 452 -19.24 -7.54 2.92
N LEU A 453 -19.88 -7.07 4.01
CA LEU A 453 -21.05 -6.19 3.92
C LEU A 453 -20.70 -4.87 3.24
N GLN A 454 -19.55 -4.28 3.58
CA GLN A 454 -19.05 -3.08 2.90
C GLN A 454 -18.84 -3.31 1.40
N CYS A 455 -18.32 -4.48 1.00
CA CYS A 455 -18.15 -4.80 -0.42
C CYS A 455 -19.49 -4.87 -1.16
N ILE A 456 -20.48 -5.56 -0.60
CA ILE A 456 -21.81 -5.72 -1.21
C ILE A 456 -22.49 -4.35 -1.36
N PHE A 457 -22.55 -3.55 -0.29
CA PHE A 457 -23.14 -2.21 -0.34
C PHE A 457 -22.38 -1.30 -1.30
N GLY A 458 -21.04 -1.34 -1.27
CA GLY A 458 -20.21 -0.56 -2.18
C GLY A 458 -20.38 -0.98 -3.65
N CYS A 459 -20.79 -2.22 -3.94
CA CYS A 459 -21.11 -2.66 -5.29
C CYS A 459 -22.45 -2.11 -5.79
N ILE A 460 -23.45 -2.03 -4.92
CA ILE A 460 -24.85 -1.68 -5.28
C ILE A 460 -25.08 -0.17 -5.20
N TYR A 461 -24.60 0.49 -4.14
CA TYR A 461 -24.93 1.87 -3.81
C TYR A 461 -23.72 2.82 -3.82
N GLY A 462 -22.53 2.32 -4.14
CA GLY A 462 -21.30 3.12 -4.13
C GLY A 462 -21.27 4.20 -5.21
N LYS A 463 -20.37 5.19 -5.04
CA LYS A 463 -20.14 6.27 -6.05
C LYS A 463 -19.79 5.74 -7.45
N ASN A 464 -19.22 4.54 -7.52
CA ASN A 464 -18.97 3.78 -8.75
C ASN A 464 -19.42 2.33 -8.51
N PRO A 465 -20.68 1.99 -8.80
CA PRO A 465 -21.19 0.63 -8.62
C PRO A 465 -20.48 -0.32 -9.59
N VAL A 466 -20.16 -1.52 -9.10
CA VAL A 466 -19.43 -2.55 -9.87
C VAL A 466 -20.40 -3.36 -10.72
N PHE A 467 -21.61 -3.57 -10.21
CA PHE A 467 -22.71 -4.15 -10.96
C PHE A 467 -23.63 -3.02 -11.36
N GLY A 468 -23.85 -2.86 -12.66
CA GLY A 468 -24.94 -2.05 -13.17
C GLY A 468 -26.26 -2.72 -12.81
N ILE A 469 -26.69 -2.61 -11.56
CA ILE A 469 -28.11 -2.72 -11.28
C ILE A 469 -28.69 -1.40 -11.77
N GLU A 470 -29.05 -1.36 -13.05
CA GLU A 470 -30.16 -0.51 -13.47
C GLU A 470 -31.38 -1.01 -12.70
N LEU A 471 -31.55 -0.52 -11.46
CA LEU A 471 -32.85 -0.48 -10.84
C LEU A 471 -33.68 0.36 -11.82
N GLY A 472 -34.56 -0.29 -12.57
CA GLY A 472 -35.49 0.29 -13.53
C GLY A 472 -36.51 1.25 -12.92
N TYR A 473 -36.15 1.95 -11.84
CA TYR A 473 -36.87 3.07 -11.27
C TYR A 473 -36.02 4.33 -11.44
N ALA A 474 -36.24 4.97 -12.59
CA ALA A 474 -36.06 6.39 -12.87
C ALA A 474 -34.78 7.07 -12.34
N ARG A 475 -33.91 7.48 -13.28
CA ARG A 475 -33.00 8.62 -13.09
C ARG A 475 -33.80 9.84 -12.59
N LYS A 476 -33.76 10.10 -11.29
CA LYS A 476 -33.78 11.47 -10.77
C LYS A 476 -32.54 11.66 -9.92
N PRO A 477 -31.66 12.62 -10.26
CA PRO A 477 -30.51 12.92 -9.44
C PRO A 477 -30.97 13.38 -8.04
N LEU A 478 -30.31 12.87 -7.01
CA LEU A 478 -30.47 13.23 -5.59
C LEU A 478 -30.06 14.70 -5.29
N SER A 479 -29.98 15.57 -6.29
CA SER A 479 -29.72 17.01 -6.14
C SER A 479 -30.91 17.79 -5.58
N HIS A 480 -32.07 17.17 -5.39
CA HIS A 480 -33.30 17.82 -4.90
C HIS A 480 -33.66 17.53 -3.44
N LEU A 481 -32.88 16.72 -2.71
CA LEU A 481 -33.16 16.43 -1.29
C LEU A 481 -32.31 17.25 -0.29
N VAL A 482 -31.66 18.31 -0.76
CA VAL A 482 -31.08 19.36 0.09
C VAL A 482 -31.71 20.70 -0.30
N LYS A 483 -32.97 20.88 0.12
CA LYS A 483 -33.62 22.18 0.31
C LYS A 483 -34.96 21.93 1.00
N HIS A 484 -34.93 21.78 2.32
CA HIS A 484 -35.65 22.60 3.28
C HIS A 484 -35.28 22.18 4.71
#